data_AF-A0A527ZM39-F1
#
_entry.id   AF-A0A527ZM39-F1
#
_cell.length_a   1.000
_cell.length_b   1.000
_cell.length_c   1.000
_cell.angle_alpha   90.00
_cell.angle_beta   90.00
_cell.angle_gamma   90.00
#
_symmetry.space_group_name_H-M   'P 1'
#
loop_
_entity.id
_entity.type
_entity.pdbx_description
1 polymer ?
#
loop_
_entity_poly.entity_id
_entity_poly.type
_entity_poly.pdbx_seq_one_letter_code
_entity_poly.pdbx_strand_id
1 'polypeptide(L)'
;LGVKPEIEVFEGGDIGFAHQLIAEGLITDIPIFQFVLGVKWNAPATPDTVAYMKGLLPERAHWGALGTGRNQYPIAAQSVLLGGNIRVGLEDNLYLRRGVFATNGHLVERARQLIDILGHEPATPKEARDILGLPVK
;
A
#
# COMPACT_ATOMS: atom_id res chain seq x y z
N LEU A 1 22.16 -8.87 -2.92
CA LEU A 1 21.49 -8.13 -4.01
C LEU A 1 21.21 -6.67 -3.66
N GLY A 2 21.11 -6.30 -2.37
CA GLY A 2 20.88 -4.89 -2.00
C GLY A 2 19.50 -4.37 -2.43
N VAL A 3 18.53 -5.27 -2.59
CA VAL A 3 17.15 -4.97 -2.99
C VAL A 3 16.29 -5.06 -1.73
N LYS A 4 15.55 -4.00 -1.45
CA LYS A 4 14.61 -3.96 -0.33
C LYS A 4 13.30 -4.65 -0.72
N PRO A 5 12.80 -5.61 0.06
CA PRO A 5 11.52 -6.23 -0.22
C PRO A 5 10.36 -5.30 0.15
N GLU A 6 9.36 -5.23 -0.72
CA GLU A 6 7.99 -4.85 -0.35
C GLU A 6 7.24 -6.16 -0.04
N ILE A 7 6.80 -6.31 1.20
CA ILE A 7 6.20 -7.54 1.71
C ILE A 7 4.70 -7.49 1.43
N GLU A 8 4.30 -8.14 0.34
CA GLU A 8 2.90 -8.29 -0.04
C GLU A 8 2.18 -9.23 0.94
N VAL A 9 1.16 -8.71 1.62
CA VAL A 9 0.37 -9.46 2.62
C VAL A 9 -1.11 -9.41 2.25
N PHE A 10 -1.73 -10.58 2.19
CA PHE A 10 -3.11 -10.79 1.77
C PHE A 10 -4.03 -11.01 2.97
N GLU A 11 -3.46 -11.36 4.14
CA GLU A 11 -4.18 -11.54 5.39
C GLU A 11 -3.27 -11.38 6.62
N GLY A 12 -3.85 -11.46 7.82
CA GLY A 12 -3.10 -11.30 9.07
C GLY A 12 -2.05 -12.39 9.30
N GLY A 13 -2.27 -13.60 8.78
CA GLY A 13 -1.31 -14.69 8.85
C GLY A 13 0.01 -14.37 8.15
N ASP A 14 -0.05 -13.68 7.01
CA ASP A 14 1.14 -13.27 6.25
C ASP A 14 1.98 -12.26 7.04
N ILE A 15 1.32 -11.33 7.75
CA ILE A 15 2.00 -10.39 8.66
C ILE A 15 2.66 -11.16 9.82
N GLY A 16 1.96 -12.16 10.37
CA GLY A 16 2.52 -13.05 11.39
C GLY A 16 3.79 -13.79 10.90
N PHE A 17 3.78 -14.26 9.66
CA PHE A 17 4.96 -14.89 9.07
C PHE A 17 6.08 -13.89 8.80
N ALA A 18 5.77 -12.66 8.39
CA ALA A 18 6.77 -11.61 8.26
C ALA A 18 7.45 -11.26 9.59
N HIS A 19 6.73 -11.30 10.73
CA HIS A 19 7.34 -11.17 12.05
C HIS A 19 8.38 -12.28 12.31
N GLN A 20 8.09 -13.51 11.92
CA GLN A 20 9.04 -14.62 12.02
C GLN A 20 10.29 -14.35 11.17
N LEU A 21 10.13 -13.92 9.92
CA LEU A 21 11.26 -13.59 9.03
C LEU A 21 12.13 -12.44 9.57
N ILE A 22 11.51 -11.43 10.19
CA ILE A 22 12.22 -10.34 10.87
C ILE A 22 12.99 -10.87 12.08
N ALA A 23 12.36 -11.71 12.90
CA ALA A 23 12.99 -12.31 14.08
C ALA A 23 14.18 -13.23 13.74
N GLU A 24 14.11 -13.90 12.59
CA GLU A 24 15.21 -14.71 12.04
C GLU A 24 16.34 -13.88 11.41
N GLY A 25 16.19 -12.55 11.35
CA GLY A 25 17.19 -11.66 10.76
C GLY A 25 17.25 -11.73 9.23
N LEU A 26 16.21 -12.24 8.58
CA LEU A 26 16.11 -12.32 7.11
C LEU A 26 15.64 -10.99 6.49
N ILE A 27 14.98 -10.15 7.28
CA ILE A 27 14.62 -8.77 6.93
C ILE A 27 15.30 -7.86 7.94
N THR A 28 16.43 -7.26 7.56
CA THR A 28 17.30 -6.50 8.48
C THR A 28 17.07 -5.00 8.46
N ASP A 29 16.46 -4.47 7.42
CA ASP A 29 16.10 -3.06 7.31
C ASP A 29 14.72 -2.77 7.90
N ILE A 30 14.35 -1.48 7.98
CA ILE A 30 12.96 -1.08 8.22
C ILE A 30 12.05 -1.74 7.16
N PRO A 31 11.07 -2.57 7.57
CA PRO A 31 10.26 -3.33 6.63
C PRO A 31 9.19 -2.46 5.97
N ILE A 32 8.79 -2.87 4.76
CA ILE A 32 7.70 -2.25 4.00
C ILE A 32 6.63 -3.32 3.78
N PHE A 33 5.39 -3.03 4.17
CA PHE A 33 4.24 -3.91 3.99
C PHE A 33 3.25 -3.34 2.98
N GLN A 34 2.72 -4.17 2.09
CA GLN A 34 1.66 -3.80 1.16
C GLN A 34 0.45 -4.69 1.43
N PHE A 35 -0.67 -4.08 1.84
CA PHE A 35 -1.91 -4.80 2.08
C PHE A 35 -2.66 -5.00 0.76
N VAL A 36 -2.82 -6.26 0.36
CA VAL A 36 -3.51 -6.63 -0.89
C VAL A 36 -4.96 -6.99 -0.59
N LEU A 37 -5.87 -6.03 -0.75
CA LEU A 37 -7.25 -6.17 -0.24
C LEU A 37 -8.28 -6.42 -1.34
N GLY A 38 -9.19 -7.36 -1.07
CA GLY A 38 -10.32 -7.68 -1.96
C GLY A 38 -10.00 -8.73 -3.03
N VAL A 39 -8.88 -9.46 -2.91
CA VAL A 39 -8.65 -10.69 -3.65
C VAL A 39 -9.55 -11.79 -3.07
N LYS A 40 -10.10 -12.65 -3.93
CA LYS A 40 -11.03 -13.71 -3.50
C LYS A 40 -10.33 -14.61 -2.47
N TRP A 41 -11.04 -14.90 -1.37
CA TRP A 41 -10.61 -15.74 -0.24
C TRP A 41 -9.58 -15.14 0.71
N ASN A 42 -9.07 -13.94 0.41
CA ASN A 42 -8.16 -13.20 1.29
C ASN A 42 -8.90 -12.08 2.05
N ALA A 43 -8.14 -11.20 2.71
CA ALA A 43 -8.69 -10.11 3.50
C ALA A 43 -9.58 -9.18 2.64
N PRO A 44 -10.79 -8.83 3.11
CA PRO A 44 -11.71 -8.01 2.35
C PRO A 44 -11.27 -6.54 2.31
N ALA A 45 -11.64 -5.82 1.25
CA ALA A 45 -11.38 -4.40 1.14
C ALA A 45 -12.38 -3.58 1.99
N THR A 46 -12.16 -3.51 3.29
CA THR A 46 -12.98 -2.72 4.25
C THR A 46 -12.10 -1.84 5.15
N PRO A 47 -12.64 -0.73 5.69
CA PRO A 47 -11.94 0.09 6.69
C PRO A 47 -11.46 -0.71 7.90
N ASP A 48 -12.30 -1.62 8.42
CA ASP A 48 -11.97 -2.45 9.58
C ASP A 48 -10.77 -3.35 9.30
N THR A 49 -10.67 -3.90 8.08
CA THR A 49 -9.52 -4.72 7.68
C THR A 49 -8.24 -3.89 7.61
N VAL A 50 -8.27 -2.67 7.07
CA VAL A 50 -7.09 -1.79 7.04
C VAL A 50 -6.62 -1.46 8.46
N ALA A 51 -7.55 -1.09 9.35
CA ALA A 51 -7.24 -0.80 10.74
C ALA A 51 -6.67 -2.03 11.48
N TYR A 52 -7.29 -3.20 11.29
CA TYR A 52 -6.81 -4.46 11.84
C TYR A 52 -5.39 -4.80 11.38
N MET A 53 -5.14 -4.82 10.07
CA MET A 53 -3.83 -5.18 9.52
C MET A 53 -2.75 -4.18 9.90
N LYS A 54 -3.06 -2.87 9.93
CA LYS A 54 -2.15 -1.85 10.48
C LYS A 54 -1.78 -2.15 11.93
N GLY A 55 -2.74 -2.57 12.75
CA GLY A 55 -2.51 -2.93 14.15
C GLY A 55 -1.61 -4.14 14.38
N LEU A 56 -1.37 -4.96 13.33
CA LEU A 56 -0.46 -6.10 13.40
C LEU A 56 0.99 -5.75 13.03
N LEU A 57 1.25 -4.54 12.52
CA LEU A 57 2.57 -4.17 12.03
C LEU A 57 3.58 -3.93 13.16
N PRO A 58 4.88 -4.16 12.91
CA PRO A 58 5.95 -3.64 13.75
C PRO A 58 5.90 -2.10 13.84
N GLU A 59 6.24 -1.50 14.99
CA GLU A 59 6.09 -0.06 15.27
C GLU A 59 6.71 0.88 14.23
N ARG A 60 7.81 0.48 13.58
CA ARG A 60 8.57 1.32 12.64
C ARG A 60 8.34 0.97 11.17
N ALA A 61 7.45 0.04 10.87
CA ALA A 61 7.23 -0.41 9.50
C ALA A 61 6.61 0.69 8.63
N HIS A 62 7.09 0.81 7.39
CA HIS A 62 6.34 1.50 6.36
C HIS A 62 5.23 0.58 5.86
N TRP A 63 4.10 1.16 5.47
CA TRP A 63 3.02 0.37 4.91
C TRP A 63 2.21 1.15 3.89
N GLY A 64 1.50 0.43 3.04
CA GLY A 64 0.44 0.94 2.20
C GLY A 64 -0.63 -0.13 1.99
N ALA A 65 -1.71 0.25 1.31
CA ALA A 65 -2.71 -0.71 0.88
C ALA A 65 -3.20 -0.41 -0.53
N LEU A 66 -3.57 -1.48 -1.23
CA LEU A 66 -4.30 -1.44 -2.49
C LEU A 66 -5.66 -2.09 -2.32
N GLY A 67 -6.66 -1.57 -3.04
CA GLY A 67 -7.98 -2.18 -3.17
C GLY A 67 -8.22 -2.65 -4.59
N THR A 68 -8.65 -3.90 -4.78
CA THR A 68 -8.93 -4.42 -6.13
C THR A 68 -10.18 -3.79 -6.76
N GLY A 69 -10.09 -3.51 -8.06
CA GLY A 69 -11.17 -3.00 -8.89
C GLY A 69 -11.79 -1.72 -8.34
N ARG A 70 -13.11 -1.76 -8.08
CA ARG A 70 -13.88 -0.60 -7.59
C ARG A 70 -13.42 -0.10 -6.21
N ASN A 71 -12.66 -0.89 -5.46
CA ASN A 71 -12.21 -0.55 -4.12
C ASN A 71 -10.88 0.24 -4.11
N GLN A 72 -10.26 0.49 -5.27
CA GLN A 72 -8.97 1.18 -5.37
C GLN A 72 -8.94 2.52 -4.63
N TYR A 73 -9.90 3.42 -4.91
CA TYR A 73 -9.94 4.74 -4.26
C TYR A 73 -10.47 4.73 -2.83
N PRO A 74 -11.51 3.94 -2.48
CA PRO A 74 -11.92 3.78 -1.08
C PRO A 74 -10.77 3.30 -0.17
N ILE A 75 -9.98 2.31 -0.61
CA ILE A 75 -8.83 1.83 0.17
C ILE A 75 -7.69 2.84 0.16
N ALA A 76 -7.39 3.49 -0.97
CA ALA A 76 -6.39 4.57 -1.00
C ALA A 76 -6.73 5.68 0.01
N ALA A 77 -7.99 6.13 0.07
CA ALA A 77 -8.43 7.14 1.03
C ALA A 77 -8.25 6.65 2.48
N GLN A 78 -8.65 5.41 2.76
CA GLN A 78 -8.52 4.81 4.09
C GLN A 78 -7.05 4.71 4.53
N SER A 79 -6.14 4.33 3.61
CA SER A 79 -4.71 4.28 3.89
C SER A 79 -4.17 5.65 4.27
N VAL A 80 -4.50 6.70 3.50
CA VAL A 80 -4.08 8.08 3.82
C VAL A 80 -4.58 8.49 5.21
N LEU A 81 -5.87 8.27 5.51
CA LEU A 81 -6.48 8.62 6.80
C LEU A 81 -5.82 7.91 8.00
N LEU A 82 -5.22 6.74 7.78
CA LEU A 82 -4.54 5.98 8.82
C LEU A 82 -3.01 6.18 8.81
N GLY A 83 -2.49 7.08 7.97
CA GLY A 83 -1.06 7.40 7.87
C GLY A 83 -0.24 6.40 7.05
N GLY A 84 -0.86 5.67 6.14
CA GLY A 84 -0.22 4.75 5.20
C GLY A 84 -0.03 5.35 3.81
N ASN A 85 0.78 4.66 3.00
CA ASN A 85 0.95 4.93 1.58
C ASN A 85 -0.19 4.34 0.76
N ILE A 86 -0.30 4.74 -0.52
CA ILE A 86 -1.32 4.23 -1.43
C ILE A 86 -0.70 3.58 -2.66
N ARG A 87 -1.45 2.66 -3.27
CA ARG A 87 -1.13 2.08 -4.57
C ARG A 87 -2.34 2.18 -5.49
N VAL A 88 -2.09 2.62 -6.73
CA VAL A 88 -3.06 2.63 -7.83
C VAL A 88 -2.37 2.15 -9.11
N GLY A 89 -3.16 1.65 -10.05
CA GLY A 89 -2.67 1.19 -11.34
C GLY A 89 -3.66 0.28 -12.04
N LEU A 90 -3.39 0.05 -13.33
CA LEU A 90 -4.17 -0.86 -14.17
C LEU A 90 -4.03 -2.33 -13.76
N GLU A 91 -2.96 -2.67 -13.04
CA GLU A 91 -2.78 -3.98 -12.41
C GLU A 91 -3.94 -4.29 -11.44
N ASP A 92 -4.36 -3.28 -10.67
CA ASP A 92 -5.34 -3.45 -9.61
C ASP A 92 -6.77 -3.10 -10.08
N ASN A 93 -6.90 -2.18 -11.05
CA ASN A 93 -8.19 -1.68 -11.54
C ASN A 93 -8.12 -1.18 -12.98
N LEU A 94 -8.96 -1.74 -13.86
CA LEU A 94 -9.02 -1.34 -15.28
C LEU A 94 -9.82 -0.05 -15.54
N TYR A 95 -10.62 0.41 -14.58
CA TYR A 95 -11.68 1.40 -14.84
C TYR A 95 -11.44 2.73 -14.13
N LEU A 96 -11.58 3.83 -14.86
CA LEU A 96 -11.65 5.16 -14.25
C LEU A 96 -13.00 5.34 -13.55
N ARG A 97 -14.08 4.85 -14.16
CA ARG A 97 -15.43 4.80 -13.58
C ARG A 97 -16.18 3.66 -14.26
N ARG A 98 -17.36 3.32 -13.75
CA ARG A 98 -18.18 2.23 -14.32
C ARG A 98 -18.31 2.37 -15.84
N GLY A 99 -17.78 1.39 -16.57
CA GLY A 99 -17.83 1.33 -18.04
C GLY A 99 -16.80 2.18 -18.79
N VAL A 100 -15.87 2.85 -18.11
CA VAL A 100 -14.82 3.65 -18.77
C VAL A 100 -13.44 3.18 -18.32
N PHE A 101 -12.65 2.67 -19.26
CA PHE A 101 -11.28 2.24 -19.02
C PHE A 101 -10.36 3.41 -18.67
N ALA A 102 -9.36 3.14 -17.84
CA ALA A 102 -8.36 4.12 -17.45
C ALA A 102 -7.04 3.93 -18.21
N THR A 103 -6.17 4.93 -18.11
CA THR A 103 -4.71 4.76 -18.26
C THR A 103 -4.10 4.85 -16.86
N ASN A 104 -2.86 4.39 -16.66
CA ASN A 104 -2.18 4.61 -15.39
C ASN A 104 -2.10 6.10 -15.02
N GLY A 105 -1.91 6.99 -16.00
CA GLY A 105 -1.93 8.45 -15.79
C GLY A 105 -3.26 8.95 -15.22
N HIS A 106 -4.40 8.51 -15.78
CA HIS A 106 -5.72 8.86 -15.22
C HIS A 106 -5.88 8.40 -13.77
N LEU A 107 -5.37 7.21 -13.45
CA LEU A 107 -5.51 6.66 -12.10
C LEU A 107 -4.66 7.42 -11.08
N VAL A 108 -3.42 7.74 -11.45
CA VAL A 108 -2.48 8.54 -10.64
C VAL A 108 -2.99 9.97 -10.45
N GLU A 109 -3.52 10.61 -11.49
CA GLU A 109 -4.07 11.97 -11.39
C GLU A 109 -5.22 12.04 -10.40
N ARG A 110 -6.16 11.07 -10.44
CA ARG A 110 -7.24 11.01 -9.45
C ARG A 110 -6.74 10.69 -8.05
N ALA A 111 -5.73 9.84 -7.92
CA ALA A 111 -5.12 9.55 -6.62
C ALA A 111 -4.45 10.80 -6.03
N ARG A 112 -3.76 11.60 -6.86
CA ARG A 112 -3.21 12.90 -6.47
C ARG A 112 -4.29 13.85 -5.99
N GLN A 113 -5.40 13.98 -6.73
CA GLN A 113 -6.54 14.82 -6.32
C GLN A 113 -7.11 14.38 -4.96
N LEU A 114 -7.24 13.07 -4.73
CA LEU A 114 -7.68 12.52 -3.45
C LEU A 114 -6.73 12.90 -2.30
N ILE A 115 -5.42 12.72 -2.50
CA ILE A 115 -4.38 13.07 -1.51
C ILE A 115 -4.41 14.57 -1.19
N ASP A 116 -4.53 15.42 -2.21
CA ASP A 116 -4.60 16.88 -2.09
C ASP A 116 -5.84 17.33 -1.30
N ILE A 117 -7.01 16.75 -1.59
CA ILE A 117 -8.26 17.01 -0.83
C ILE A 117 -8.11 16.65 0.65
N LEU A 118 -7.33 15.61 0.97
CA LEU A 118 -7.05 15.18 2.34
C LEU A 118 -5.94 16.02 3.02
N GLY A 119 -5.37 17.01 2.34
CA GLY A 119 -4.37 17.93 2.90
C GLY A 119 -2.94 17.38 2.89
N HIS A 120 -2.66 16.44 1.99
CA HIS A 120 -1.34 15.80 1.85
C HIS A 120 -0.76 16.04 0.45
N GLU A 121 0.52 15.70 0.26
CA GLU A 121 1.20 15.78 -1.04
C GLU A 121 1.89 14.45 -1.38
N PRO A 122 1.85 14.00 -2.65
CA PRO A 122 2.61 12.82 -3.06
C PRO A 122 4.12 13.06 -2.99
N ALA A 123 4.86 12.11 -2.42
CA ALA A 123 6.32 12.14 -2.43
C ALA A 123 6.87 12.07 -3.86
N THR A 124 7.88 12.88 -4.13
CA THR A 124 8.74 12.73 -5.30
C THR A 124 9.52 11.42 -5.24
N PRO A 125 10.05 10.91 -6.36
CA PRO A 125 10.90 9.71 -6.34
C PRO A 125 12.15 9.84 -5.47
N LYS A 126 12.63 11.06 -5.22
CA LYS A 126 13.77 11.31 -4.31
C LYS A 126 13.31 11.15 -2.87
N GLU A 127 12.25 11.84 -2.47
CA GLU A 127 11.69 11.74 -1.11
C GLU A 127 11.27 10.31 -0.78
N ALA A 128 10.69 9.59 -1.73
CA ALA A 128 10.35 8.17 -1.54
C ALA A 128 11.60 7.32 -1.24
N ARG A 129 12.74 7.59 -1.90
CA ARG A 129 13.99 6.88 -1.58
C ARG A 129 14.48 7.22 -0.18
N ASP A 130 14.43 8.50 0.19
CA ASP A 130 14.88 8.97 1.50
C ASP A 130 14.02 8.38 2.62
N ILE A 131 12.69 8.38 2.45
CA ILE A 131 11.72 7.75 3.37
C ILE A 131 12.01 6.27 3.53
N LEU A 132 12.21 5.55 2.42
CA LEU A 132 12.38 4.09 2.44
C LEU A 132 13.83 3.66 2.75
N GLY A 133 14.79 4.57 2.82
CA GLY A 133 16.21 4.25 2.97
C GLY A 133 16.79 3.51 1.76
N LEU A 134 16.43 3.93 0.55
CA LEU A 134 16.93 3.37 -0.70
C LEU A 134 18.09 4.21 -1.25
N PRO A 135 19.08 3.60 -1.94
CA PRO A 135 20.19 4.34 -2.52
C PRO A 135 19.73 5.32 -3.60
N VAL A 136 20.41 6.46 -3.67
CA VAL A 136 20.24 7.46 -4.73
C VAL A 136 20.58 6.81 -6.08
N LYS A 137 19.74 7.06 -7.10
CA LYS A 137 19.97 6.57 -8.45
C LYS A 137 20.93 7.47 -9.21
#